data_AF-A0A7Y2KXD1-F1
#
_entry.id   AF-A0A7Y2KXD1-F1
#
_cell.length_a   1.000
_cell.length_b   1.000
_cell.length_c   1.000
_cell.angle_alpha   90.00
_cell.angle_beta   90.00
_cell.angle_gamma   90.00
#
_symmetry.space_group_name_H-M   'P 1'
#
loop_
_entity.id
_entity.type
_entity.pdbx_description
1 polymer ?
#
loop_
_entity_poly.entity_id
_entity_poly.type
_entity_poly.pdbx_seq_one_letter_code
_entity_poly.pdbx_strand_id
1 'polypeptide(L)'
;MSASLETPTVQYAFRLGDTELPVNPLIGTRLRLEYLGEINCTHCGRKTKKSFSQGYCYPCMTKLAQCDMCIMSPERCHYDAGTCRDPSWGEQFCMTDHVVYLA
;
A
#
# COMPACT_ATOMS: atom_id res chain seq x y z
N MET A 1 -1.94 2.41 10.31
CA MET A 1 -1.54 3.04 11.59
C MET A 1 -2.13 4.44 11.60
N SER A 2 -2.55 4.93 12.75
CA SER A 2 -2.97 6.31 12.98
C SER A 2 -2.09 6.95 14.05
N ALA A 3 -1.97 8.28 13.97
CA ALA A 3 -1.27 9.09 14.95
C ALA A 3 -2.10 10.34 15.25
N SER A 4 -2.24 10.70 16.52
CA SER A 4 -2.84 11.95 16.98
C SER A 4 -1.89 12.67 17.92
N LEU A 5 -1.83 14.00 17.80
CA LEU A 5 -1.07 14.81 18.74
C LEU A 5 -1.95 15.09 19.96
N GLU A 6 -1.63 14.43 21.08
CA GLU A 6 -2.16 14.76 22.39
C GLU A 6 -1.02 15.34 23.22
N THR A 7 -1.22 16.47 23.90
CA THR A 7 -0.15 17.08 24.69
C THR A 7 -0.05 16.35 26.03
N PRO A 8 1.13 15.83 26.46
CA PRO A 8 2.48 16.08 25.96
C PRO A 8 3.07 15.02 25.00
N THR A 9 2.33 13.96 24.64
CA THR A 9 2.86 12.83 23.85
C THR A 9 1.94 12.41 22.70
N VAL A 10 2.52 12.20 21.52
CA VAL A 10 1.81 11.65 20.35
C VAL A 10 1.24 10.27 20.69
N GLN A 11 -0.04 10.06 20.41
CA GLN A 11 -0.70 8.76 20.54
C GLN A 11 -0.70 8.02 19.21
N TYR A 12 -0.33 6.74 19.26
CA TYR A 12 -0.30 5.85 18.11
C TYR A 12 -1.32 4.73 18.26
N ALA A 13 -1.99 4.39 17.15
CA ALA A 13 -2.87 3.23 17.09
C ALA A 13 -2.61 2.36 15.85
N PHE A 14 -2.67 1.03 16.03
CA PHE A 14 -2.73 0.09 14.91
C PHE A 14 -4.15 0.03 14.39
N ARG A 15 -4.30 0.05 13.06
CA ARG A 15 -5.58 -0.15 12.37
C ARG A 15 -5.67 -1.60 11.92
N LEU A 16 -6.49 -2.40 12.59
CA LEU A 16 -6.67 -3.83 12.35
C LEU A 16 -8.09 -4.07 11.82
N GLY A 17 -8.28 -3.86 10.52
CA GLY A 17 -9.62 -3.78 9.93
C GLY A 17 -10.33 -2.54 10.48
N ASP A 18 -11.52 -2.75 11.05
CA ASP A 18 -12.35 -1.67 11.63
C ASP A 18 -11.98 -1.34 13.08
N THR A 19 -10.99 -2.04 13.66
CA THR A 19 -10.56 -1.84 15.05
C THR A 19 -9.31 -0.97 15.11
N GLU A 20 -9.31 0.04 15.98
CA GLU A 20 -8.10 0.77 16.37
C GLU A 20 -7.58 0.27 17.74
N LEU A 21 -6.31 -0.14 17.77
CA LEU A 21 -5.64 -0.64 18.97
C LEU A 21 -4.58 0.37 19.44
N PRO A 22 -4.71 0.98 20.63
CA PRO A 22 -3.70 1.88 21.19
C PRO A 22 -2.35 1.17 21.36
N VAL A 23 -1.29 1.76 20.82
CA VAL A 23 0.06 1.17 20.81
C VAL A 23 0.92 1.71 21.93
N ASN A 24 0.74 2.96 22.35
CA ASN A 24 1.55 3.58 23.41
C ASN A 24 1.57 2.76 24.71
N PRO A 25 0.43 2.21 25.20
CA PRO A 25 0.43 1.38 26.41
C PRO A 25 1.17 0.04 26.24
N LEU A 26 1.44 -0.38 25.01
CA LEU A 26 2.10 -1.64 24.69
C LEU A 26 3.63 -1.51 24.64
N ILE A 27 4.18 -0.30 24.79
CA ILE A 27 5.63 -0.07 24.79
C ILE A 27 6.27 -0.83 25.95
N GLY A 28 7.35 -1.56 25.66
CA GLY A 28 8.05 -2.40 26.64
C GLY A 28 7.38 -3.75 26.91
N THR A 29 6.22 -4.03 26.31
CA THR A 29 5.56 -5.33 26.41
C THR A 29 6.01 -6.28 25.30
N ARG A 30 5.93 -7.60 25.55
CA ARG A 30 6.17 -8.62 24.51
C ARG A 30 4.86 -8.89 23.76
N LEU A 31 4.84 -8.53 22.47
CA LEU A 31 3.72 -8.81 21.59
C LEU A 31 3.95 -10.11 20.80
N ARG A 32 2.86 -10.84 20.53
CA ARG A 32 2.84 -11.99 19.61
C ARG A 32 1.80 -11.72 18.54
N LEU A 33 2.21 -11.86 17.29
CA LEU A 33 1.31 -11.87 16.13
C LEU A 33 1.22 -13.32 15.64
N GLU A 34 0.00 -13.76 15.33
CA GLU A 34 -0.26 -15.08 14.80
C GLU A 34 -1.05 -14.98 13.51
N TYR A 35 -0.55 -15.65 12.48
CA TYR A 35 -1.22 -15.69 11.18
C TYR A 35 -2.26 -16.81 11.19
N LEU A 36 -3.54 -16.43 11.02
CA LEU A 36 -4.68 -17.36 11.11
C LEU A 36 -5.00 -18.11 9.81
N GLY A 37 -4.14 -18.03 8.79
CA GLY A 37 -4.29 -18.82 7.56
C GLY A 37 -5.07 -18.14 6.43
N GLU A 38 -5.42 -16.86 6.56
CA GLU A 38 -6.13 -16.13 5.51
C GLU A 38 -5.33 -14.95 4.95
N ILE A 39 -5.13 -14.95 3.64
CA ILE A 39 -4.65 -13.79 2.89
C ILE A 39 -5.82 -13.28 2.04
N ASN A 40 -6.11 -11.99 2.13
CA ASN A 40 -7.14 -11.33 1.35
C ASN A 40 -6.52 -10.30 0.43
N CYS A 41 -7.03 -10.20 -0.81
CA CYS A 41 -6.58 -9.19 -1.75
C CYS A 41 -6.91 -7.79 -1.22
N THR A 42 -5.93 -6.89 -1.18
CA THR A 42 -6.10 -5.51 -0.71
C THR A 42 -7.07 -4.68 -1.56
N HIS A 43 -7.26 -5.03 -2.84
CA HIS A 43 -8.20 -4.34 -3.73
C HIS A 43 -9.60 -4.94 -3.74
N CYS A 44 -9.74 -6.26 -3.91
CA CYS A 44 -11.06 -6.90 -4.08
C CYS A 44 -11.53 -7.72 -2.87
N GLY A 45 -10.74 -7.82 -1.81
CA GLY A 45 -11.06 -8.61 -0.60
C GLY A 45 -11.05 -10.13 -0.79
N ARG A 46 -10.84 -10.63 -2.02
CA ARG A 46 -10.86 -12.08 -2.29
C ARG A 46 -9.81 -12.83 -1.47
N LYS A 47 -10.24 -13.90 -0.79
CA LYS A 47 -9.33 -14.88 -0.17
C LYS A 47 -8.45 -15.56 -1.22
N THR A 48 -7.15 -15.56 -0.97
CA THR A 48 -6.12 -16.14 -1.85
C THR A 48 -5.15 -16.98 -1.03
N LYS A 49 -4.50 -17.95 -1.69
CA LYS A 49 -3.44 -18.76 -1.06
C LYS A 49 -2.10 -18.03 -1.00
N LYS A 50 -1.91 -17.03 -1.86
CA LYS A 50 -0.67 -16.26 -2.01
C LYS A 50 -0.99 -14.80 -2.34
N SER A 51 -0.16 -13.90 -1.85
CA SER A 51 -0.19 -12.47 -2.20
C SER A 51 0.79 -12.18 -3.35
N PHE A 52 0.40 -11.27 -4.23
CA PHE A 52 1.20 -10.78 -5.35
C PHE A 52 1.29 -9.24 -5.28
N SER A 53 2.35 -8.64 -5.82
CA SER A 53 2.49 -7.17 -5.97
C SER A 53 2.05 -6.33 -4.76
N GLN A 54 2.51 -6.67 -3.55
CA GLN A 54 2.16 -5.96 -2.29
C GLN A 54 0.71 -6.12 -1.81
N GLY A 55 0.04 -7.25 -2.05
CA GLY A 55 -1.26 -7.53 -1.41
C GLY A 55 -2.37 -8.00 -2.34
N TYR A 56 -2.11 -8.23 -3.63
CA TYR A 56 -3.13 -8.56 -4.60
C TYR A 56 -3.31 -10.07 -4.80
N CYS A 57 -4.51 -10.46 -5.22
CA CYS A 57 -4.73 -11.77 -5.84
C CYS A 57 -4.21 -11.76 -7.30
N TYR A 58 -3.93 -12.94 -7.84
CA TYR A 58 -3.39 -13.08 -9.21
C TYR A 58 -4.20 -12.32 -10.28
N PRO A 59 -5.56 -12.41 -10.34
CA PRO A 59 -6.33 -11.64 -11.31
C PRO A 59 -6.20 -10.12 -11.18
N CYS A 60 -6.13 -9.60 -9.95
CA CYS A 60 -5.95 -8.17 -9.73
C CYS A 60 -4.54 -7.72 -10.13
N MET A 61 -3.52 -8.51 -9.78
CA MET A 61 -2.14 -8.23 -10.16
C MET A 61 -1.96 -8.12 -11.68
N THR A 62 -2.61 -9.00 -12.46
CA THR A 62 -2.52 -8.93 -13.92
C THR A 62 -3.32 -7.75 -14.50
N LYS A 63 -4.44 -7.36 -13.90
CA LYS A 63 -5.39 -6.41 -14.49
C LYS A 63 -5.16 -4.95 -14.09
N LEU A 64 -4.70 -4.68 -12.88
CA LEU A 64 -4.66 -3.32 -12.33
C LEU A 64 -3.37 -2.60 -12.74
N ALA A 65 -3.50 -1.36 -13.24
CA ALA A 65 -2.36 -0.53 -13.67
C ALA A 65 -1.32 -0.33 -12.56
N GLN A 66 -1.77 -0.20 -11.31
CA GLN A 66 -0.90 -0.10 -10.12
C GLN A 66 0.01 -1.31 -9.85
N CYS A 67 -0.18 -2.41 -10.58
CA CYS A 67 0.69 -3.58 -10.51
C CYS A 67 1.63 -3.69 -11.73
N ASP A 68 1.61 -2.72 -12.65
CA ASP A 68 2.47 -2.71 -13.83
C ASP A 68 3.93 -2.56 -13.47
N MET A 69 4.79 -3.26 -14.22
CA MET A 69 6.24 -3.20 -14.04
C MET A 69 6.79 -1.78 -14.27
N CYS A 70 6.09 -0.95 -15.07
CA CYS A 70 6.55 0.39 -15.38
C CYS A 70 6.68 1.31 -14.17
N ILE A 71 6.03 0.99 -13.03
CA ILE A 71 6.19 1.77 -11.79
C ILE A 71 7.58 1.59 -11.16
N MET A 72 8.18 0.41 -11.31
CA MET A 72 9.54 0.11 -10.82
C MET A 72 10.60 0.33 -11.89
N SER A 73 10.19 0.29 -13.16
CA SER A 73 11.03 0.42 -14.35
C SER A 73 10.41 1.46 -15.29
N PRO A 74 10.61 2.78 -15.03
CA PRO A 74 10.01 3.85 -15.81
C PRO A 74 10.28 3.76 -17.32
N GLU A 75 11.40 3.16 -17.72
CA GLU A 75 11.75 2.91 -19.12
C GLU A 75 10.81 1.92 -19.83
N ARG A 76 9.97 1.19 -19.09
CA ARG A 76 8.94 0.27 -19.62
C ARG A 76 7.55 0.90 -19.62
N CYS A 77 7.45 2.20 -19.35
CA CYS A 77 6.18 2.90 -19.36
C CYS A 77 5.56 2.86 -20.76
N HIS A 78 4.28 2.47 -20.81
CA HIS A 78 3.49 2.36 -22.05
C HIS A 78 2.66 3.61 -22.33
N TYR A 79 2.84 4.67 -21.53
CA TYR A 79 2.10 5.92 -21.68
C TYR A 79 2.38 6.63 -23.01
N ASP A 80 3.54 6.36 -23.62
CA ASP A 80 3.92 6.81 -24.95
C ASP A 80 2.96 6.29 -26.05
N ALA A 81 2.26 5.18 -25.81
CA ALA A 81 1.20 4.65 -26.68
C ALA A 81 -0.12 5.43 -26.60
N GLY A 82 -0.17 6.53 -25.83
CA GLY A 82 -1.26 7.49 -25.81
C GLY A 82 -2.01 7.58 -24.48
N THR A 83 -1.99 6.52 -23.65
CA THR A 83 -2.50 6.57 -22.28
C THR A 83 -2.07 5.34 -21.47
N CYS A 84 -2.24 5.40 -20.15
CA CYS A 84 -2.08 4.24 -19.27
C CYS A 84 -3.29 3.29 -19.38
N ARG A 85 -3.14 2.03 -18.94
CA ARG A 85 -4.26 1.06 -18.84
C ARG A 85 -5.42 1.58 -18.00
N ASP A 86 -5.11 2.42 -17.01
CA ASP A 86 -6.06 3.27 -16.29
C ASP A 86 -5.57 4.72 -16.40
N PRO A 87 -6.24 5.58 -17.18
CA PRO A 87 -5.82 6.96 -17.39
C PRO A 87 -5.73 7.77 -16.10
N SER A 88 -6.73 7.64 -15.22
CA SER A 88 -6.79 8.40 -13.95
C SER A 88 -5.65 8.02 -13.01
N TRP A 89 -5.33 6.73 -12.96
CA TRP A 89 -4.17 6.24 -12.22
C TRP A 89 -2.86 6.74 -12.83
N GLY A 90 -2.74 6.71 -14.15
CA GLY A 90 -1.54 7.18 -14.86
C GLY A 90 -1.23 8.65 -14.60
N GLU A 91 -2.24 9.52 -14.68
CA GLU A 91 -2.10 10.95 -14.38
C GLU A 91 -1.62 11.19 -12.95
N GLN A 92 -2.12 10.42 -11.99
CA GLN A 92 -1.78 10.58 -10.58
C GLN A 92 -0.38 10.05 -10.22
N PHE A 93 0.08 8.96 -10.85
CA PHE A 93 1.27 8.23 -10.40
C PHE A 93 2.43 8.20 -11.39
N CYS A 94 2.20 8.27 -12.70
CA CYS A 94 3.29 8.20 -13.69
C CYS A 94 3.98 9.56 -13.89
N MET A 95 3.24 10.66 -13.76
CA MET A 95 3.70 12.01 -14.12
C MET A 95 3.94 12.89 -12.89
N THR A 96 4.51 12.30 -11.83
CA THR A 96 4.82 13.03 -10.59
C THR A 96 6.15 13.79 -10.71
N ASP A 97 6.21 14.99 -10.15
CA ASP A 97 7.44 15.79 -10.12
C ASP A 97 8.58 15.09 -9.37
N HIS A 98 9.76 15.11 -9.96
CA HIS A 98 10.99 14.63 -9.32
C HIS A 98 11.83 15.84 -8.91
N VAL A 99 11.82 16.16 -7.61
CA VAL A 99 12.54 17.32 -7.08
C VAL A 99 13.96 16.90 -6.68
N VAL A 100 14.96 17.50 -7.34
CA VAL A 100 16.37 17.33 -6.99
C VAL A 100 16.83 18.53 -6.19
N TYR A 101 17.24 18.29 -4.94
CA TYR A 101 17.90 19.31 -4.11
C TYR A 101 19.40 19.28 -4.38
N LEU A 102 19.93 20.37 -4.93
CA LEU A 102 21.36 20.59 -5.10
C LEU A 102 21.86 21.42 -3.92
N ALA A 103 22.90 20.92 -3.24
CA ALA A 103 23.59 21.57 -2.13
C ALA A 103 24.97 22.06 -2.57
#